data_AF-A0A482X751-F1
#
_entry.id   AF-A0A482X751-F1
#
_cell.length_a   1.000
_cell.length_b   1.000
_cell.length_c   1.000
_cell.angle_alpha   90.00
_cell.angle_beta   90.00
_cell.angle_gamma   90.00
#
_symmetry.space_group_name_H-M   'P 1'
#
loop_
_entity.id
_entity.type
_entity.pdbx_description
1 polymer ?
#
loop_
_entity_poly.entity_id
_entity_poly.type
_entity_poly.pdbx_seq_one_letter_code
_entity_poly.pdbx_strand_id
1 'polypeptide(L)' 'MLDYMKMFFAFFGGYIITSMILLKKPYLLHKKKRQSFICRHISHRGGAGESYENTLAAFHR' A
#
# COMPACT_ATOMS: atom_id res chain seq x y z
N MET A 1 -3.00 36.55 10.08
CA MET A 1 -3.96 35.43 10.22
C MET A 1 -4.39 34.89 8.86
N LEU A 2 -4.87 35.76 7.95
CA LEU A 2 -5.30 35.33 6.61
C LEU A 2 -4.19 34.66 5.79
N ASP A 3 -2.95 35.17 5.86
CA ASP A 3 -1.82 34.57 5.12
C ASP A 3 -1.43 33.19 5.64
N TYR A 4 -1.46 32.99 6.97
CA TYR A 4 -1.28 31.66 7.57
C TYR A 4 -2.35 30.68 7.10
N MET A 5 -3.61 31.14 7.00
CA MET A 5 -4.72 30.30 6.55
C MET A 5 -4.58 29.93 5.07
N LYS A 6 -4.18 30.88 4.20
CA LYS A 6 -3.86 30.61 2.79
C LYS A 6 -2.72 29.62 2.64
N MET A 7 -1.65 29.80 3.42
CA MET A 7 -0.50 28.91 3.42
C MET A 7 -0.90 27.49 3.85
N PHE A 8 -1.72 27.37 4.91
CA PHE A 8 -2.25 26.10 5.37
C PHE A 8 -3.05 25.39 4.27
N PHE A 9 -4.01 26.07 3.62
CA PHE A 9 -4.80 25.47 2.55
C PHE A 9 -3.95 25.06 1.35
N ALA A 10 -2.92 25.85 1.00
CA ALA A 10 -2.00 25.51 -0.08
C ALA A 10 -1.22 24.22 0.22
N PHE A 11 -0.64 24.10 1.42
CA PHE A 11 0.11 22.91 1.81
C PHE A 11 -0.79 21.68 1.97
N PHE A 12 -1.92 21.83 2.66
CA PHE A 12 -2.85 20.73 2.90
C PHE A 12 -3.50 20.25 1.60
N GLY A 13 -3.95 21.18 0.76
CA GLY A 13 -4.48 20.89 -0.57
C GLY A 13 -3.43 20.24 -1.46
N GLY A 14 -2.20 20.77 -1.48
CA GLY A 14 -1.08 20.18 -2.21
C GLY A 14 -0.76 18.77 -1.75
N TYR A 15 -0.77 18.51 -0.44
CA TYR A 15 -0.58 17.18 0.14
C TYR A 15 -1.67 16.20 -0.31
N ILE A 16 -2.95 16.59 -0.24
CA ILE A 16 -4.07 15.74 -0.66
C ILE A 16 -3.97 15.44 -2.16
N ILE A 17 -3.78 16.47 -3.00
CA ILE A 17 -3.70 16.31 -4.45
C ILE A 17 -2.53 15.39 -4.82
N THR A 18 -1.35 15.63 -4.24
CA THR A 18 -0.16 14.80 -4.49
C THR A 18 -0.40 13.36 -4.04
N SER A 19 -0.99 13.15 -2.86
CA SER A 19 -1.32 11.82 -2.35
C SER A 19 -2.28 11.07 -3.29
N MET A 20 -3.32 11.75 -3.79
CA MET A 20 -4.28 11.18 -4.73
C MET A 20 -3.65 10.81 -6.08
N ILE A 21 -2.74 11.67 -6.58
CA ILE A 21 -1.98 11.40 -7.81
C ILE A 21 -1.11 10.17 -7.62
N LEU A 22 -0.34 10.09 -6.53
CA LEU A 22 0.56 8.98 -6.25
C LEU A 22 -0.18 7.68 -5.94
N LEU A 23 -1.36 7.75 -5.31
CA LEU A 23 -2.22 6.57 -5.10
C LEU A 23 -2.72 5.99 -6.43
N LYS A 24 -3.18 6.85 -7.35
CA LYS A 24 -3.67 6.42 -8.68
C LYS A 24 -2.54 6.03 -9.63
N LYS A 25 -1.38 6.68 -9.52
CA LYS A 25 -0.21 6.48 -10.38
C LYS A 25 1.05 6.24 -9.53
N PRO A 26 1.13 5.11 -8.80
CA PRO A 26 2.25 4.83 -7.90
C PRO A 26 3.59 4.71 -8.63
N TYR A 27 3.54 4.43 -9.95
CA TYR A 27 4.74 4.31 -10.77
C TYR A 27 5.37 5.64 -11.20
N LEU A 28 4.79 6.78 -10.81
CA LEU A 28 5.36 8.10 -11.09
C LEU A 28 6.68 8.32 -10.35
N LEU A 29 6.77 7.82 -9.10
CA LEU A 29 7.97 7.90 -8.27
C LEU A 29 8.70 6.57 -8.15
N HIS A 30 7.97 5.45 -8.22
CA HIS A 30 8.54 4.13 -7.99
C HIS A 30 8.56 3.29 -9.27
N LYS A 31 9.68 2.66 -9.59
CA LYS A 31 9.69 1.65 -10.66
C LYS A 31 8.86 0.45 -10.22
N LYS A 32 8.09 -0.13 -11.14
CA LYS A 32 7.40 -1.39 -10.89
C LYS A 32 8.42 -2.46 -10.50
N LYS A 33 8.19 -3.12 -9.37
CA LYS A 33 9.04 -4.23 -8.92
C LYS A 33 9.04 -5.33 -9.99
N ARG A 34 10.23 -5.69 -10.48
CA ARG A 34 10.41 -6.85 -11.36
C ARG A 34 10.55 -8.09 -10.48
N GLN A 35 9.53 -8.93 -10.45
CA GLN A 35 9.58 -10.20 -9.74
C GLN A 35 10.28 -11.26 -10.61
N SER A 36 11.21 -12.02 -10.04
CA SER A 36 11.86 -13.15 -10.73
C SER A 36 10.93 -14.36 -10.89
N PHE A 37 9.97 -14.50 -9.98
CA PHE A 37 8.93 -15.53 -10.02
C PHE A 37 7.61 -14.96 -9.48
N ILE A 38 6.49 -15.54 -9.90
CA ILE A 38 5.17 -15.19 -9.37
C ILE A 38 4.93 -16.05 -8.13
N CYS A 39 4.95 -15.44 -6.94
CA CYS A 39 4.60 -16.16 -5.73
C CYS A 39 3.08 -16.32 -5.67
N ARG A 40 2.59 -17.57 -5.71
CA ARG A 40 1.15 -17.88 -5.67
C ARG A 40 0.54 -17.67 -4.29
N HIS A 41 1.35 -17.81 -3.23
CA HIS A 41 0.88 -17.73 -1.86
C HIS A 41 1.96 -17.08 -0.98
N ILE A 42 1.72 -15.83 -0.56
CA ILE A 42 2.52 -15.12 0.46
C ILE A 42 1.56 -14.79 1.59
N SER A 43 1.35 -15.75 2.49
CA SER A 43 0.57 -15.58 3.70
C SER A 43 1.44 -15.88 4.91
N HIS A 44 1.21 -15.14 5.99
CA HIS A 44 1.92 -15.37 7.23
C HIS A 44 1.43 -16.69 7.85
N ARG A 45 2.23 -17.76 7.73
CA ARG A 45 1.95 -19.13 8.21
C ARG A 45 0.73 -19.81 7.55
N GLY A 46 0.44 -19.49 6.28
CA GLY A 46 -0.77 -19.97 5.60
C GLY A 46 -2.00 -19.11 5.96
N GLY A 47 -3.19 -19.68 5.84
CA GLY A 47 -4.45 -19.16 6.37
C GLY A 47 -4.54 -19.24 7.91
N ALA A 48 -3.47 -18.88 8.62
CA ALA A 48 -3.40 -18.94 10.08
C ALA A 48 -4.41 -18.03 10.80
N GLY A 49 -4.99 -17.05 10.09
CA GLY A 49 -6.12 -16.27 10.60
C GLY A 49 -7.40 -17.08 10.80
N GLU A 50 -7.53 -18.23 10.13
CA GLU A 50 -8.74 -19.05 10.11
C GLU A 50 -8.48 -20.52 10.48
N SER A 51 -7.23 -20.90 10.74
CA SER A 51 -6.80 -22.29 11.00
C SER A 51 -5.51 -22.30 11.82
N TYR A 52 -5.14 -23.45 12.40
CA TYR A 52 -3.89 -23.55 13.15
C TYR A 52 -2.67 -23.29 12.26
N GLU A 53 -1.80 -22.42 12.74
CA GLU A 53 -0.59 -22.02 12.04
C GLU A 53 0.36 -23.20 11.75
N ASN A 54 1.12 -23.09 10.65
CA ASN A 54 2.11 -24.09 10.23
C ASN A 54 1.53 -25.50 9.98
N THR A 55 0.24 -25.60 9.66
CA THR A 55 -0.41 -26.87 9.27
C THR A 55 -0.63 -26.95 7.77
N LEU A 56 -0.70 -28.17 7.22
CA LEU A 56 -1.12 -28.37 5.81
C LEU A 56 -2.49 -27.75 5.53
N ALA A 57 -3.40 -27.80 6.51
CA ALA A 57 -4.71 -27.16 6.40
C ALA A 57 -4.62 -25.64 6.21
N ALA A 58 -3.71 -24.96 6.92
CA ALA A 58 -3.48 -23.53 6.73
C ALA A 58 -2.83 -23.22 5.37
N PHE A 59 -1.93 -24.07 4.86
CA PHE A 59 -1.28 -23.82 3.57
C PHE A 59 -2.11 -24.21 2.34
N HIS A 60 -3.17 -24.99 2.52
CA HIS A 60 -4.07 -25.43 1.43
C HIS A 60 -5.26 -24.48 1.17
N ARG A 61 -5.45 -23.46 2.00
CA ARG A 61 -6.38 -22.34 1.71
C ARG A 61 -5.76 -21.39 0.69
#